data_AF-A0A6N8UAL6-F1
#
_entry.id   AF-A0A6N8UAL6-F1
#
_cell.length_a   1.000
_cell.length_b   1.000
_cell.length_c   1.000
_cell.angle_alpha   90.00
_cell.angle_beta   90.00
_cell.angle_gamma   90.00
#
_symmetry.space_group_name_H-M   'P 1'
#
loop_
_entity.id
_entity.type
_entity.pdbx_description
1 polymer ?
#
loop_
_entity_poly.entity_id
_entity_poly.type
_entity_poly.pdbx_seq_one_letter_code
_entity_poly.pdbx_strand_id
1 'polypeptide(L)'
;MNKQRIFDHLLKLCAVPSISGSDGERAMPDTIRACLMEHAYFQKHPDFIDIFTIPQAAEKESYIFARYECERKTEKTILLLSHFDVVAIDEYGAGKPYAFDPIAYEDFLKKGKVHLDEESQADLESSHYLFGRGVCDMKWGLAADMEVLFHFAEHPDEAEANVLLVSVPDEERNSMGMLAAVPQLLAYQRKHNVKIEHCIVSEPDISPDKCMNGKRMFIGAAGKIMPLFYCVGKETHVGDPYFGLNPNTLCSAIVERMELDPNFIDTAKGYETPAPTCLKQSDCKTNYSVQTPYDAYCYFNLMTLSKTPDVIMKELIDLAEDAFAAVLKKRIEYHHAALKKVGKHIPINEYPVNVMTYQQLYQRCEQLHGQTFVTHMQTFIKQLKNDDLRKMSLAVVQEAHTFLDDRNPIIILSFTPPYYPHSGFLHEDAVLRKACERIVRDGEAIQETYHINDCFNGLTDMSYLSLREPVDIDSLTKNFPLWGIHYEVPLQKIRDLNIDFVNFGPLGKDPHKYTERIDLEYSMEKAPVLLLKLVRYLSES
;
A
#
# COMPACT_ATOMS: atom_id res chain seq x y z
N MET A 1 24.23 -12.16 -16.17
CA MET A 1 23.51 -12.51 -14.92
C MET A 1 23.99 -13.88 -14.44
N ASN A 2 24.66 -13.91 -13.30
CA ASN A 2 25.17 -15.09 -12.63
C ASN A 2 24.10 -15.69 -11.71
N LYS A 3 23.50 -16.82 -12.13
CA LYS A 3 22.43 -17.49 -11.38
C LYS A 3 22.83 -17.92 -9.97
N GLN A 4 24.08 -18.35 -9.77
CA GLN A 4 24.54 -18.79 -8.45
C GLN A 4 24.64 -17.62 -7.49
N ARG A 5 25.11 -16.45 -7.98
CA ARG A 5 25.20 -15.23 -7.17
C ARG A 5 23.81 -14.73 -6.75
N ILE A 6 22.83 -14.74 -7.67
CA ILE A 6 21.42 -14.45 -7.35
C ILE A 6 20.90 -15.39 -6.26
N PHE A 7 21.10 -16.71 -6.43
CA PHE A 7 20.62 -17.71 -5.48
C PHE A 7 21.27 -17.56 -4.09
N ASP A 8 22.59 -17.37 -4.04
CA ASP A 8 23.33 -17.18 -2.78
C ASP A 8 22.90 -15.90 -2.06
N HIS A 9 22.71 -14.79 -2.79
CA HIS A 9 22.22 -13.53 -2.21
C HIS A 9 20.76 -13.66 -1.77
N LEU A 10 19.89 -14.34 -2.52
CA LEU A 10 18.52 -14.64 -2.10
C LEU A 10 18.50 -15.36 -0.74
N LEU A 11 19.28 -16.43 -0.58
CA LEU A 11 19.33 -17.16 0.70
C LEU A 11 19.84 -16.28 1.86
N LYS A 12 20.87 -15.46 1.63
CA LYS A 12 21.39 -14.52 2.63
C LYS A 12 20.37 -13.46 3.04
N LEU A 13 19.64 -12.92 2.07
CA LEU A 13 18.57 -11.95 2.32
C LEU A 13 17.41 -12.61 3.08
N CYS A 14 16.98 -13.81 2.68
CA CYS A 14 15.92 -14.54 3.37
C CYS A 14 16.27 -14.85 4.82
N ALA A 15 17.53 -15.19 5.11
CA ALA A 15 18.01 -15.50 6.45
C ALA A 15 17.85 -14.36 7.47
N VAL A 16 17.69 -13.12 7.00
CA VAL A 16 17.32 -11.99 7.86
C VAL A 16 15.80 -11.98 8.04
N PRO A 17 15.28 -12.16 9.28
CA PRO A 17 13.85 -12.16 9.56
C PRO A 17 13.30 -10.73 9.54
N SER A 18 13.28 -10.09 8.38
CA SER A 18 12.91 -8.70 8.16
C SER A 18 11.41 -8.46 8.17
N ILE A 19 10.72 -8.95 9.20
CA ILE A 19 9.29 -8.66 9.38
C ILE A 19 9.12 -7.15 9.54
N SER A 20 8.13 -6.54 8.91
CA SER A 20 7.94 -5.08 8.97
C SER A 20 7.90 -4.59 10.42
N GLY A 21 8.75 -3.61 10.75
CA GLY A 21 8.94 -2.98 12.06
C GLY A 21 9.75 -3.78 13.06
N SER A 22 10.32 -4.91 12.65
CA SER A 22 11.19 -5.72 13.50
C SER A 22 12.64 -5.23 13.49
N ASP A 23 13.43 -5.73 14.45
CA ASP A 23 14.88 -5.54 14.43
C ASP A 23 15.53 -6.14 13.18
N GLY A 24 14.94 -7.19 12.59
CA GLY A 24 15.42 -7.79 11.36
C GLY A 24 15.28 -6.85 10.15
N GLU A 25 14.18 -6.11 10.07
CA GLU A 25 13.98 -5.10 9.02
C GLU A 25 15.01 -3.98 9.18
N ARG A 26 15.23 -3.50 10.42
CA ARG A 26 16.25 -2.49 10.72
C ARG A 26 17.68 -2.92 10.39
N ALA A 27 17.98 -4.21 10.47
CA ALA A 27 19.30 -4.78 10.16
C ALA A 27 19.54 -5.03 8.66
N MET A 28 18.48 -4.98 7.85
CA MET A 28 18.56 -5.37 6.45
C MET A 28 19.43 -4.44 5.59
N PRO A 29 19.39 -3.10 5.71
CA PRO A 29 20.27 -2.22 4.93
C PRO A 29 21.77 -2.54 5.10
N ASP A 30 22.18 -2.86 6.34
CA ASP A 30 23.57 -3.28 6.61
C ASP A 30 23.90 -4.64 5.96
N THR A 31 22.92 -5.55 5.90
CA THR A 31 23.07 -6.85 5.22
C THR A 31 23.18 -6.68 3.71
N ILE A 32 22.33 -5.84 3.10
CA ILE A 32 22.39 -5.52 1.66
C ILE A 32 23.75 -4.89 1.34
N ARG A 33 24.21 -3.92 2.16
CA ARG A 33 25.56 -3.35 2.01
C ARG A 33 26.63 -4.42 2.07
N ALA A 34 26.55 -5.36 3.02
CA ALA A 34 27.53 -6.45 3.12
C ALA A 34 27.55 -7.31 1.85
N CYS A 35 26.39 -7.69 1.31
CA CYS A 35 26.27 -8.44 0.06
C CYS A 35 26.84 -7.66 -1.14
N LEU A 36 26.58 -6.35 -1.25
CA LEU A 36 27.15 -5.49 -2.31
C LEU A 36 28.68 -5.44 -2.22
N MET A 37 29.22 -5.31 -1.01
CA MET A 37 30.67 -5.26 -0.73
C MET A 37 31.40 -6.58 -0.96
N GLU A 38 30.71 -7.68 -1.26
CA GLU A 38 31.35 -8.91 -1.74
C GLU A 38 31.92 -8.74 -3.16
N HIS A 39 31.40 -7.79 -3.93
CA HIS A 39 31.85 -7.52 -5.30
C HIS A 39 32.98 -6.48 -5.34
N ALA A 40 34.02 -6.75 -6.14
CA ALA A 40 35.23 -5.91 -6.21
C ALA A 40 34.95 -4.45 -6.63
N TYR A 41 33.88 -4.22 -7.39
CA TYR A 41 33.46 -2.86 -7.78
C TYR A 41 33.07 -2.03 -6.55
N PHE A 42 32.19 -2.52 -5.69
CA PHE A 42 31.76 -1.80 -4.49
C PHE A 42 32.84 -1.73 -3.41
N GLN A 43 33.78 -2.69 -3.37
CA GLN A 43 34.98 -2.56 -2.54
C GLN A 43 35.86 -1.36 -2.95
N LYS A 44 35.92 -1.05 -4.24
CA LYS A 44 36.63 0.14 -4.77
C LYS A 44 35.80 1.42 -4.65
N HIS A 45 34.48 1.29 -4.65
CA HIS A 45 33.51 2.39 -4.61
C HIS A 45 32.53 2.25 -3.43
N PRO A 46 33.01 2.19 -2.17
CA PRO A 46 32.13 2.07 -1.01
C PRO A 46 31.23 3.30 -0.83
N ASP A 47 31.64 4.44 -1.39
CA ASP A 47 30.89 5.69 -1.44
C ASP A 47 29.71 5.67 -2.43
N PHE A 48 29.56 4.62 -3.23
CA PHE A 48 28.40 4.41 -4.10
C PHE A 48 27.27 3.65 -3.41
N ILE A 49 27.40 3.42 -2.10
CA ILE A 49 26.37 2.85 -1.24
C ILE A 49 26.01 3.87 -0.17
N ASP A 50 24.80 4.42 -0.26
CA ASP A 50 24.25 5.36 0.73
C ASP A 50 23.17 4.65 1.57
N ILE A 51 23.24 4.76 2.90
CA ILE A 51 22.15 4.35 3.80
C ILE A 51 21.55 5.59 4.43
N PHE A 52 20.24 5.76 4.27
CA PHE A 52 19.49 6.92 4.76
C PHE A 52 18.56 6.51 5.89
N THR A 53 18.51 7.30 6.96
CA THR A 53 17.53 7.12 8.04
C THR A 53 16.19 7.72 7.65
N ILE A 54 15.09 7.06 8.01
CA ILE A 54 13.74 7.58 7.82
C ILE A 54 13.45 8.61 8.93
N PRO A 55 13.26 9.90 8.62
CA PRO A 55 13.11 10.93 9.65
C PRO A 55 11.86 10.75 10.52
N GLN A 56 10.79 10.17 9.97
CA GLN A 56 9.50 9.98 10.64
C GLN A 56 9.43 8.68 11.46
N ALA A 57 10.42 7.79 11.33
CA ALA A 57 10.41 6.52 12.04
C ALA A 57 10.69 6.71 13.54
N ALA A 58 9.88 6.03 14.37
CA ALA A 58 10.06 6.02 15.82
C ALA A 58 11.39 5.38 16.22
N GLU A 59 11.86 4.44 15.40
CA GLU A 59 13.12 3.73 15.56
C GLU A 59 14.01 3.99 14.34
N LYS A 60 15.31 3.66 14.40
CA LYS A 60 16.31 3.97 13.36
C LYS A 60 16.13 3.13 12.07
N GLU A 61 14.92 3.04 11.57
CA GLU A 61 14.63 2.45 10.27
C GLU A 61 15.36 3.23 9.19
N SER A 62 15.88 2.50 8.21
CA SER A 62 16.69 3.05 7.15
C SER A 62 16.45 2.31 5.85
N TYR A 63 16.80 2.96 4.75
CA TYR A 63 16.74 2.41 3.40
C TYR A 63 18.09 2.63 2.72
N ILE A 64 18.34 1.89 1.64
CA ILE A 64 19.66 1.83 0.99
C ILE A 64 19.56 2.17 -0.49
N PHE A 65 20.51 3.00 -0.95
CA PHE A 65 20.77 3.28 -2.35
C PHE A 65 22.11 2.67 -2.72
N ALA A 66 22.20 2.03 -3.89
CA ALA A 66 23.45 1.55 -4.46
C ALA A 66 23.53 1.86 -5.95
N ARG A 67 24.65 2.43 -6.41
CA ARG A 67 24.80 2.83 -7.81
C ARG A 67 25.91 2.09 -8.53
N TYR A 68 25.61 1.66 -9.75
CA TYR A 68 26.60 1.45 -10.80
C TYR A 68 26.68 2.70 -11.68
N GLU A 69 27.88 3.27 -11.81
CA GLU A 69 28.17 4.40 -12.69
C GLU A 69 28.76 3.90 -14.00
N CYS A 70 28.11 4.27 -15.12
CA CYS A 70 28.53 3.87 -16.46
C CYS A 70 29.85 4.55 -16.83
N GLU A 71 30.78 3.80 -17.44
CA GLU A 71 32.06 4.36 -17.91
C GLU A 71 31.86 5.45 -18.98
N ARG A 72 30.80 5.32 -19.79
CA ARG A 72 30.37 6.38 -20.69
C ARG A 72 29.66 7.45 -19.88
N LYS A 73 30.17 8.68 -19.95
CA LYS A 73 29.54 9.83 -19.31
C LYS A 73 28.11 10.03 -19.82
N THR A 74 27.15 9.81 -18.93
CA THR A 74 25.71 9.91 -19.20
C THR A 74 24.97 10.37 -17.95
N GLU A 75 23.92 11.17 -18.13
CA GLU A 75 23.03 11.54 -17.03
C GLU A 75 21.92 10.50 -16.85
N LYS A 76 21.62 9.70 -17.89
CA LYS A 76 20.56 8.68 -17.85
C LYS A 76 20.83 7.68 -16.74
N THR A 77 19.81 7.43 -15.93
CA THR A 77 19.87 6.48 -14.81
C THR A 77 18.60 5.66 -14.78
N ILE A 78 18.76 4.34 -14.80
CA ILE A 78 17.65 3.40 -14.61
C ILE A 78 17.54 3.09 -13.12
N LEU A 79 16.34 3.25 -12.56
CA LEU A 79 16.04 2.90 -11.18
C LEU A 79 15.61 1.43 -11.10
N LEU A 80 16.18 0.69 -10.16
CA LEU A 80 15.70 -0.62 -9.73
C LEU A 80 15.13 -0.44 -8.32
N LEU A 81 13.87 -0.79 -8.11
CA LEU A 81 13.18 -0.62 -6.85
C LEU A 81 12.76 -1.98 -6.28
N SER A 82 13.07 -2.18 -5.01
CA SER A 82 12.59 -3.29 -4.21
C SER A 82 12.21 -2.84 -2.81
N HIS A 83 11.42 -3.64 -2.11
CA HIS A 83 11.35 -3.61 -0.66
C HIS A 83 11.99 -4.87 -0.07
N PHE A 84 12.37 -4.79 1.20
CA PHE A 84 13.09 -5.87 1.85
C PHE A 84 12.39 -6.39 3.11
N ASP A 85 11.33 -5.70 3.53
CA ASP A 85 10.46 -6.16 4.59
C ASP A 85 9.54 -7.27 4.10
N VAL A 86 8.98 -8.01 5.04
CA VAL A 86 8.03 -9.08 4.76
C VAL A 86 6.92 -9.10 5.81
N VAL A 87 5.78 -9.70 5.50
CA VAL A 87 4.70 -9.90 6.48
C VAL A 87 5.09 -10.86 7.61
N ALA A 88 4.28 -10.85 8.68
CA ALA A 88 4.40 -11.80 9.79
C ALA A 88 4.32 -13.27 9.32
N ILE A 89 4.76 -14.18 10.17
CA ILE A 89 4.83 -15.63 9.86
C ILE A 89 3.89 -16.46 10.73
N ASP A 90 2.81 -15.87 11.25
CA ASP A 90 1.92 -16.55 12.19
C ASP A 90 1.31 -17.83 11.63
N GLU A 91 0.96 -17.77 10.36
CA GLU A 91 0.42 -18.83 9.51
C GLU A 91 1.38 -20.01 9.28
N TYR A 92 2.69 -19.85 9.50
CA TYR A 92 3.66 -20.94 9.34
C TYR A 92 3.54 -22.01 10.45
N GLY A 93 2.87 -21.71 11.57
CA GLY A 93 2.64 -22.66 12.65
C GLY A 93 3.93 -23.34 13.15
N ALA A 94 4.00 -24.68 13.06
CA ALA A 94 5.18 -25.45 13.45
C ALA A 94 6.42 -25.21 12.56
N GLY A 95 6.23 -24.63 11.38
CA GLY A 95 7.30 -24.27 10.43
C GLY A 95 7.98 -22.94 10.73
N LYS A 96 7.45 -22.13 11.65
CA LYS A 96 8.00 -20.80 12.02
C LYS A 96 9.53 -20.78 12.23
N PRO A 97 10.16 -21.75 12.92
CA PRO A 97 11.62 -21.73 13.14
C PRO A 97 12.46 -21.81 11.86
N TYR A 98 11.85 -22.22 10.74
CA TYR A 98 12.52 -22.42 9.46
C TYR A 98 12.07 -21.43 8.39
N ALA A 99 11.07 -20.57 8.66
CA ALA A 99 10.43 -19.72 7.66
C ALA A 99 11.42 -18.84 6.85
N PHE A 100 12.51 -18.43 7.49
CA PHE A 100 13.56 -17.57 6.93
C PHE A 100 14.78 -18.32 6.40
N ASP A 101 14.76 -19.66 6.41
CA ASP A 101 15.78 -20.51 5.82
C ASP A 101 15.10 -21.39 4.77
N PRO A 102 15.07 -20.96 3.49
CA PRO A 102 14.35 -21.68 2.44
C PRO A 102 14.72 -23.17 2.33
N ILE A 103 16.00 -23.49 2.54
CA ILE A 103 16.51 -24.87 2.47
C ILE A 103 15.99 -25.69 3.64
N ALA A 104 16.11 -25.16 4.87
CA ALA A 104 15.58 -25.85 6.06
C ALA A 104 14.05 -25.93 6.06
N TYR A 105 13.37 -24.97 5.43
CA TYR A 105 11.91 -24.94 5.33
C TYR A 105 11.39 -26.05 4.41
N GLU A 106 12.00 -26.24 3.24
CA GLU A 106 11.66 -27.38 2.39
C GLU A 106 11.87 -28.71 3.09
N ASP A 107 13.00 -28.88 3.79
CA ASP A 107 13.29 -30.08 4.57
C ASP A 107 12.24 -30.32 5.67
N PHE A 108 11.70 -29.25 6.23
CA PHE A 108 10.60 -29.32 7.18
C PHE A 108 9.29 -29.76 6.51
N LEU A 109 8.94 -29.18 5.35
CA LEU A 109 7.74 -29.52 4.60
C LEU A 109 7.77 -30.97 4.10
N LYS A 110 8.91 -31.44 3.58
CA LYS A 110 9.13 -32.82 3.10
C LYS A 110 8.95 -33.87 4.19
N LYS A 111 9.05 -33.50 5.48
CA LYS A 111 8.77 -34.39 6.62
C LYS A 111 7.27 -34.60 6.89
N GLY A 112 6.38 -33.93 6.14
CA GLY A 112 4.92 -34.12 6.22
C GLY A 112 4.29 -33.65 7.53
N LYS A 113 4.91 -32.70 8.22
CA LYS A 113 4.41 -32.18 9.51
C LYS A 113 3.30 -31.14 9.37
N VAL A 114 3.12 -30.60 8.16
CA VAL A 114 2.10 -29.63 7.80
C VAL A 114 1.38 -30.16 6.58
N HIS A 115 0.05 -30.02 6.55
CA HIS A 115 -0.75 -30.39 5.40
C HIS A 115 -0.57 -29.33 4.30
N LEU A 116 -0.17 -29.78 3.11
CA LEU A 116 -0.15 -28.98 1.89
C LEU A 116 -1.35 -29.36 1.03
N ASP A 117 -1.91 -28.39 0.30
CA ASP A 117 -2.87 -28.70 -0.75
C ASP A 117 -2.20 -29.45 -1.90
N GLU A 118 -3.01 -30.03 -2.80
CA GLU A 118 -2.50 -30.87 -3.89
C GLU A 118 -1.49 -30.13 -4.78
N GLU A 119 -1.73 -28.84 -5.05
CA GLU A 119 -0.85 -28.01 -5.87
C GLU A 119 0.50 -27.77 -5.18
N SER A 120 0.48 -27.34 -3.92
CA SER A 120 1.69 -27.06 -3.14
C SER A 120 2.50 -28.32 -2.86
N GLN A 121 1.83 -29.46 -2.67
CA GLN A 121 2.49 -30.76 -2.52
C GLN A 121 3.19 -31.18 -3.81
N ALA A 122 2.53 -31.03 -4.97
CA ALA A 122 3.14 -31.32 -6.27
C ALA A 122 4.34 -30.41 -6.56
N ASP A 123 4.22 -29.12 -6.25
CA ASP A 123 5.32 -28.15 -6.41
C ASP A 123 6.52 -28.52 -5.51
N LEU A 124 6.28 -28.93 -4.27
CA LEU A 124 7.33 -29.40 -3.35
C LEU A 124 8.03 -30.68 -3.84
N GLU A 125 7.27 -31.64 -4.35
CA GLU A 125 7.80 -32.91 -4.85
C GLU A 125 8.59 -32.74 -6.15
N SER A 126 8.22 -31.76 -6.98
CA SER A 126 8.93 -31.47 -8.22
C SER A 126 10.39 -31.09 -7.98
N SER A 127 10.69 -30.41 -6.86
CA SER A 127 11.98 -29.73 -6.62
C SER A 127 12.29 -28.61 -7.62
N HIS A 128 11.30 -28.16 -8.41
CA HIS A 128 11.39 -26.97 -9.27
C HIS A 128 11.07 -25.68 -8.52
N TYR A 129 10.51 -25.77 -7.31
CA TYR A 129 10.12 -24.62 -6.52
C TYR A 129 10.98 -24.48 -5.26
N LEU A 130 11.32 -23.25 -4.91
CA LEU A 130 11.95 -22.89 -3.64
C LEU A 130 10.91 -22.29 -2.70
N PHE A 131 10.70 -22.90 -1.54
CA PHE A 131 9.75 -22.45 -0.52
C PHE A 131 10.43 -21.59 0.55
N GLY A 132 9.75 -20.54 1.04
CA GLY A 132 10.22 -19.75 2.17
C GLY A 132 9.60 -18.35 2.22
N ARG A 133 9.65 -17.71 3.39
CA ARG A 133 9.14 -16.35 3.55
C ARG A 133 10.06 -15.36 2.82
N GLY A 134 9.46 -14.58 1.92
CA GLY A 134 10.12 -13.51 1.18
C GLY A 134 10.89 -13.98 -0.05
N VAL A 135 10.88 -15.28 -0.37
CA VAL A 135 11.52 -15.80 -1.59
C VAL A 135 10.84 -15.27 -2.85
N CYS A 136 9.52 -15.09 -2.78
CA CYS A 136 8.70 -14.52 -3.85
C CYS A 136 8.57 -13.02 -3.68
N ASP A 137 8.22 -12.58 -2.46
CA ASP A 137 7.80 -11.22 -2.16
C ASP A 137 8.70 -10.55 -1.09
N MET A 138 9.74 -9.79 -1.47
CA MET A 138 10.27 -9.70 -2.83
C MET A 138 11.81 -9.87 -2.89
N LYS A 139 12.39 -10.66 -1.98
CA LYS A 139 13.86 -10.77 -1.84
C LYS A 139 14.56 -11.37 -3.05
N TRP A 140 13.86 -12.15 -3.88
CA TRP A 140 14.40 -12.55 -5.18
C TRP A 140 14.61 -11.33 -6.08
N GLY A 141 13.67 -10.39 -6.11
CA GLY A 141 13.77 -9.17 -6.90
C GLY A 141 14.98 -8.33 -6.51
N LEU A 142 15.17 -8.14 -5.20
CA LEU A 142 16.36 -7.47 -4.66
C LEU A 142 17.66 -8.20 -5.03
N ALA A 143 17.72 -9.53 -4.94
CA ALA A 143 18.90 -10.29 -5.34
C ALA A 143 19.20 -10.16 -6.85
N ALA A 144 18.15 -10.16 -7.69
CA ALA A 144 18.27 -9.96 -9.13
C ALA A 144 18.73 -8.54 -9.48
N ASP A 145 18.24 -7.52 -8.77
CA ASP A 145 18.65 -6.13 -8.97
C ASP A 145 20.12 -5.89 -8.61
N MET A 146 20.58 -6.49 -7.50
CA MET A 146 22.00 -6.48 -7.14
C MET A 146 22.86 -7.12 -8.23
N GLU A 147 22.39 -8.23 -8.80
CA GLU A 147 23.06 -8.90 -9.91
C GLU A 147 23.15 -8.03 -11.16
N VAL A 148 22.15 -7.19 -11.46
CA VAL A 148 22.23 -6.24 -12.58
C VAL A 148 23.41 -5.27 -12.39
N LEU A 149 23.59 -4.73 -11.17
CA LEU A 149 24.72 -3.85 -10.86
C LEU A 149 26.06 -4.57 -11.05
N PHE A 150 26.18 -5.80 -10.56
CA PHE A 150 27.41 -6.59 -10.71
C PHE A 150 27.69 -6.94 -12.17
N HIS A 151 26.66 -7.30 -12.93
CA HIS A 151 26.79 -7.64 -14.34
C HIS A 151 27.38 -6.48 -15.14
N PHE A 152 26.87 -5.25 -14.97
CA PHE A 152 27.42 -4.09 -15.66
C PHE A 152 28.80 -3.67 -15.14
N ALA A 153 29.10 -3.90 -13.86
CA ALA A 153 30.45 -3.69 -13.33
C ALA A 153 31.49 -4.67 -13.92
N GLU A 154 31.06 -5.88 -14.30
CA GLU A 154 31.89 -6.89 -14.97
C GLU A 154 31.94 -6.69 -16.50
N HIS A 155 30.91 -6.07 -17.08
CA HIS A 155 30.75 -5.84 -18.52
C HIS A 155 30.41 -4.36 -18.82
N PRO A 156 31.33 -3.43 -18.53
CA PRO A 156 31.04 -2.01 -18.61
C PRO A 156 30.70 -1.51 -20.02
N ASP A 157 31.14 -2.22 -21.05
CA ASP A 157 30.87 -1.95 -22.47
C ASP A 157 29.42 -2.18 -22.88
N GLU A 158 28.65 -2.93 -22.07
CA GLU A 158 27.23 -3.20 -22.31
C GLU A 158 26.29 -2.17 -21.67
N ALA A 159 26.81 -1.27 -20.84
CA ALA A 159 26.03 -0.26 -20.14
C ALA A 159 25.94 1.06 -20.93
N GLU A 160 24.74 1.58 -21.14
CA GLU A 160 24.51 2.90 -21.76
C GLU A 160 23.93 3.95 -20.79
N ALA A 161 23.58 3.54 -19.58
CA ALA A 161 23.05 4.37 -18.51
C ALA A 161 23.66 3.96 -17.17
N ASN A 162 23.60 4.85 -16.19
CA ASN A 162 23.83 4.49 -14.80
C ASN A 162 22.68 3.60 -14.31
N VAL A 163 22.92 2.80 -13.28
CA VAL A 163 21.87 2.01 -12.64
C VAL A 163 21.87 2.31 -11.16
N LEU A 164 20.71 2.67 -10.62
CA LEU A 164 20.51 2.97 -9.20
C LEU A 164 19.56 1.94 -8.62
N LEU A 165 20.03 1.12 -7.69
CA LEU A 165 19.19 0.30 -6.82
C LEU A 165 18.72 1.15 -5.64
N VAL A 166 17.42 1.11 -5.36
CA VAL A 166 16.81 1.61 -4.14
C VAL A 166 16.05 0.45 -3.50
N SER A 167 16.37 0.15 -2.24
CA SER A 167 15.66 -0.86 -1.47
C SER A 167 15.15 -0.27 -0.16
N VAL A 168 13.83 -0.41 0.09
CA VAL A 168 13.11 0.28 1.17
C VAL A 168 12.45 -0.67 2.17
N PRO A 169 12.23 -0.25 3.43
CA PRO A 169 11.41 -0.97 4.40
C PRO A 169 9.93 -0.56 4.33
N ASP A 170 9.12 -1.26 5.12
CA ASP A 170 7.74 -0.92 5.49
C ASP A 170 6.74 -0.82 4.34
N GLU A 171 7.00 -1.45 3.19
CA GLU A 171 6.04 -1.51 2.07
C GLU A 171 4.73 -2.14 2.54
N GLU A 172 4.83 -3.26 3.27
CA GLU A 172 3.72 -4.12 3.69
C GLU A 172 2.80 -3.46 4.74
N ARG A 173 3.07 -2.21 5.15
CA ARG A 173 2.27 -1.48 6.14
C ARG A 173 1.91 -0.06 5.70
N ASN A 174 2.84 0.88 5.78
CA ASN A 174 2.56 2.31 5.55
C ASN A 174 3.48 2.94 4.50
N SER A 175 4.34 2.15 3.84
CA SER A 175 5.28 2.58 2.80
C SER A 175 6.20 3.72 3.26
N MET A 176 6.57 3.75 4.55
CA MET A 176 7.38 4.84 5.10
C MET A 176 8.74 4.95 4.42
N GLY A 177 9.32 3.81 4.02
CA GLY A 177 10.56 3.76 3.27
C GLY A 177 10.48 4.50 1.94
N MET A 178 9.50 4.16 1.09
CA MET A 178 9.34 4.81 -0.21
C MET A 178 8.94 6.29 -0.09
N LEU A 179 8.05 6.63 0.84
CA LEU A 179 7.68 8.02 1.12
C LEU A 179 8.90 8.88 1.52
N ALA A 180 9.85 8.30 2.24
CA ALA A 180 11.13 8.95 2.57
C ALA A 180 12.13 8.94 1.39
N ALA A 181 12.10 7.92 0.52
CA ALA A 181 12.97 7.82 -0.65
C ALA A 181 12.61 8.82 -1.75
N VAL A 182 11.34 9.15 -1.97
CA VAL A 182 10.88 10.15 -2.97
C VAL A 182 11.64 11.48 -2.91
N PRO A 183 11.66 12.22 -1.78
CA PRO A 183 12.45 13.45 -1.69
C PRO A 183 13.95 13.22 -1.87
N GLN A 184 14.44 12.06 -1.46
CA GLN A 184 15.85 11.70 -1.54
C GLN A 184 16.28 11.42 -2.98
N LEU A 185 15.43 10.80 -3.81
CA LEU A 185 15.65 10.61 -5.26
C LEU A 185 15.85 11.95 -5.96
N LEU A 186 15.01 12.95 -5.68
CA LEU A 186 15.17 14.30 -6.22
C LEU A 186 16.49 14.95 -5.77
N ALA A 187 16.87 14.77 -4.50
CA ALA A 187 18.14 15.26 -3.98
C ALA A 187 19.33 14.55 -4.64
N TYR A 188 19.20 13.25 -4.88
CA TYR A 188 20.21 12.42 -5.52
C TYR A 188 20.44 12.82 -6.97
N GLN A 189 19.37 13.03 -7.76
CA GLN A 189 19.44 13.56 -9.12
C GLN A 189 20.24 14.86 -9.20
N ARG A 190 19.98 15.81 -8.29
CA ARG A 190 20.72 17.08 -8.21
C ARG A 190 22.18 16.90 -7.79
N LYS A 191 22.43 16.10 -6.74
CA LYS A 191 23.78 15.89 -6.17
C LYS A 191 24.73 15.26 -7.19
N HIS A 192 24.22 14.30 -7.97
CA HIS A 192 25.03 13.51 -8.90
C HIS A 192 24.88 13.91 -10.36
N ASN A 193 24.07 14.93 -10.66
CA ASN A 193 23.75 15.37 -12.02
C ASN A 193 23.26 14.19 -12.90
N VAL A 194 22.26 13.48 -12.38
CA VAL A 194 21.64 12.34 -13.05
C VAL A 194 20.14 12.54 -13.25
N LYS A 195 19.58 11.86 -14.24
CA LYS A 195 18.17 11.88 -14.61
C LYS A 195 17.60 10.48 -14.51
N ILE A 196 16.60 10.32 -13.64
CA ILE A 196 15.89 9.06 -13.42
C ILE A 196 14.54 9.20 -14.10
N GLU A 197 14.33 8.49 -15.21
CA GLU A 197 13.08 8.56 -15.99
C GLU A 197 12.32 7.24 -15.98
N HIS A 198 13.04 6.13 -15.75
CA HIS A 198 12.49 4.80 -15.80
C HIS A 198 12.85 4.01 -14.55
N CYS A 199 11.86 3.28 -14.02
CA CYS A 199 11.99 2.38 -12.90
C CYS A 199 11.54 0.97 -13.28
N ILE A 200 12.30 -0.03 -12.86
CA ILE A 200 11.83 -1.41 -12.81
C ILE A 200 11.59 -1.72 -11.34
N VAL A 201 10.38 -2.13 -11.02
CA VAL A 201 10.01 -2.61 -9.68
C VAL A 201 10.00 -4.12 -9.74
N SER A 202 10.78 -4.78 -8.90
CA SER A 202 11.09 -6.21 -9.06
C SER A 202 10.11 -7.15 -8.34
N GLU A 203 8.85 -6.72 -8.20
CA GLU A 203 7.77 -7.39 -7.46
C GLU A 203 7.22 -8.61 -8.21
N PRO A 204 6.76 -9.67 -7.53
CA PRO A 204 6.15 -10.79 -8.21
C PRO A 204 4.85 -10.41 -8.93
N ASP A 205 4.47 -11.20 -9.94
CA ASP A 205 3.13 -11.11 -10.52
C ASP A 205 2.11 -11.78 -9.59
N ILE A 206 1.44 -10.99 -8.74
CA ILE A 206 0.46 -11.47 -7.74
C ILE A 206 -0.96 -11.63 -8.31
N SER A 207 -1.10 -11.54 -9.63
CA SER A 207 -2.37 -11.12 -10.18
C SER A 207 -3.37 -12.29 -10.27
N PRO A 208 -4.62 -12.12 -9.78
CA PRO A 208 -5.51 -13.23 -9.39
C PRO A 208 -6.14 -13.99 -10.56
N ASP A 209 -6.00 -13.48 -11.79
CA ASP A 209 -6.60 -14.10 -12.96
C ASP A 209 -5.80 -15.34 -13.41
N LYS A 210 -6.18 -16.49 -12.85
CA LYS A 210 -5.66 -17.82 -13.25
C LYS A 210 -6.08 -18.22 -14.67
N CYS A 211 -6.98 -17.47 -15.33
CA CYS A 211 -7.48 -17.82 -16.67
C CYS A 211 -6.59 -17.30 -17.81
N MET A 212 -5.68 -16.36 -17.53
CA MET A 212 -4.72 -15.89 -18.54
C MET A 212 -3.46 -16.77 -18.52
N ASN A 213 -3.22 -17.49 -19.61
CA ASN A 213 -1.94 -18.16 -19.84
C ASN A 213 -0.85 -17.09 -20.12
N GLY A 214 -0.17 -16.61 -19.09
CA GLY A 214 0.97 -15.69 -19.24
C GLY A 214 1.24 -14.82 -18.01
N LYS A 215 2.42 -14.22 -17.97
CA LYS A 215 2.91 -13.32 -16.91
C LYS A 215 2.53 -11.87 -17.24
N ARG A 216 2.39 -11.01 -16.25
CA ARG A 216 2.04 -9.61 -16.44
C ARG A 216 3.18 -8.66 -16.11
N MET A 217 3.39 -7.71 -17.01
CA MET A 217 4.17 -6.50 -16.74
C MET A 217 3.19 -5.36 -16.50
N PHE A 218 3.21 -4.80 -15.29
CA PHE A 218 2.32 -3.70 -14.95
C PHE A 218 3.02 -2.38 -15.15
N ILE A 219 2.45 -1.49 -15.97
CA ILE A 219 3.04 -0.19 -16.29
C ILE A 219 2.23 1.00 -15.74
N GLY A 220 1.30 0.68 -14.85
CA GLY A 220 0.52 1.61 -14.05
C GLY A 220 0.00 0.91 -12.79
N ALA A 221 -0.43 1.70 -11.82
CA ALA A 221 -0.92 1.24 -10.54
C ALA A 221 -2.23 1.95 -10.19
N ALA A 222 -3.21 1.16 -9.72
CA ALA A 222 -4.39 1.68 -9.09
C ALA A 222 -4.00 2.44 -7.82
N GLY A 223 -4.79 3.45 -7.50
CA GLY A 223 -4.72 4.16 -6.23
C GLY A 223 -5.61 3.51 -5.18
N LYS A 224 -5.46 4.00 -3.96
CA LYS A 224 -6.27 3.63 -2.80
C LYS A 224 -6.51 4.85 -1.94
N ILE A 225 -7.74 5.00 -1.48
CA ILE A 225 -8.13 5.93 -0.44
C ILE A 225 -8.97 5.18 0.60
N MET A 226 -8.90 5.62 1.87
CA MET A 226 -9.66 4.99 2.94
C MET A 226 -10.67 5.98 3.55
N PRO A 227 -11.93 5.91 3.13
CA PRO A 227 -13.02 6.65 3.75
C PRO A 227 -13.24 6.19 5.19
N LEU A 228 -13.33 7.14 6.12
CA LEU A 228 -13.68 6.94 7.53
C LEU A 228 -14.98 7.69 7.82
N PHE A 229 -15.99 6.95 8.27
CA PHE A 229 -17.26 7.48 8.73
C PHE A 229 -17.29 7.45 10.25
N TYR A 230 -17.38 8.62 10.88
CA TYR A 230 -17.59 8.77 12.31
C TYR A 230 -19.05 9.14 12.58
N CYS A 231 -19.82 8.21 13.16
CA CYS A 231 -21.24 8.36 13.42
C CYS A 231 -21.46 8.72 14.90
N VAL A 232 -22.04 9.88 15.15
CA VAL A 232 -22.48 10.33 16.47
C VAL A 232 -23.98 10.14 16.57
N GLY A 233 -24.42 9.47 17.63
CA GLY A 233 -25.82 9.19 17.88
C GLY A 233 -26.45 10.19 18.85
N LYS A 234 -27.54 9.74 19.48
CA LYS A 234 -28.11 10.36 20.67
C LYS A 234 -28.23 9.32 21.76
N GLU A 235 -27.52 9.52 22.85
CA GLU A 235 -27.52 8.65 24.01
C GLU A 235 -28.91 8.55 24.66
N THR A 236 -29.26 7.36 25.12
CA THR A 236 -30.46 7.14 25.93
C THR A 236 -30.25 5.97 26.88
N HIS A 237 -31.10 5.86 27.90
CA HIS A 237 -31.20 4.67 28.72
C HIS A 237 -31.82 3.52 27.91
N VAL A 238 -31.35 2.28 28.08
CA VAL A 238 -31.81 1.11 27.32
C VAL A 238 -33.30 0.81 27.51
N GLY A 239 -33.89 1.27 28.61
CA GLY A 239 -35.34 1.20 28.86
C GLY A 239 -36.17 2.15 27.99
N ASP A 240 -35.52 3.15 27.38
CA ASP A 240 -36.12 4.27 26.66
C ASP A 240 -35.48 4.44 25.25
N PRO A 241 -35.42 3.37 24.43
CA PRO A 241 -34.59 3.34 23.22
C PRO A 241 -35.03 4.35 22.14
N TYR A 242 -36.31 4.73 22.12
CA TYR A 242 -36.85 5.70 21.16
C TYR A 242 -36.54 7.16 21.50
N PHE A 243 -36.01 7.46 22.68
CA PHE A 243 -35.51 8.81 22.94
C PHE A 243 -34.12 9.05 22.33
N GLY A 244 -33.36 8.00 22.03
CA GLY A 244 -32.04 8.10 21.43
C GLY A 244 -32.02 7.79 19.93
N LEU A 245 -30.79 7.80 19.39
CA LEU A 245 -30.43 7.25 18.10
C LEU A 245 -29.10 6.49 18.27
N ASN A 246 -29.12 5.17 18.11
CA ASN A 246 -27.93 4.35 18.31
C ASN A 246 -26.98 4.49 17.10
N PRO A 247 -25.75 4.99 17.25
CA PRO A 247 -24.83 5.23 16.14
C PRO A 247 -24.43 3.93 15.41
N ASN A 248 -24.50 2.78 16.07
CA ASN A 248 -24.28 1.48 15.42
C ASN A 248 -25.25 1.24 14.26
N THR A 249 -26.47 1.76 14.32
CA THR A 249 -27.44 1.62 13.22
C THR A 249 -27.06 2.47 12.00
N LEU A 250 -26.41 3.63 12.20
CA LEU A 250 -25.87 4.46 11.13
C LEU A 250 -24.68 3.75 10.46
N CYS A 251 -23.70 3.27 11.25
CA CYS A 251 -22.58 2.51 10.71
C CYS A 251 -23.05 1.26 9.93
N SER A 252 -23.99 0.49 10.47
CA SER A 252 -24.54 -0.67 9.77
C SER A 252 -25.22 -0.28 8.46
N ALA A 253 -25.98 0.83 8.42
CA ALA A 253 -26.63 1.27 7.20
C ALA A 253 -25.64 1.76 6.13
N ILE A 254 -24.51 2.35 6.53
CA ILE A 254 -23.39 2.70 5.64
C ILE A 254 -22.74 1.42 5.10
N VAL A 255 -22.41 0.46 5.97
CA VAL A 255 -21.77 -0.80 5.55
C VAL A 255 -22.67 -1.60 4.61
N GLU A 256 -23.97 -1.72 4.90
CA GLU A 256 -24.94 -2.38 4.02
C GLU A 256 -25.03 -1.74 2.62
N ARG A 257 -24.73 -0.44 2.50
CA ARG A 257 -24.79 0.28 1.23
C ARG A 257 -23.49 0.29 0.47
N MET A 258 -22.37 0.34 1.18
CA MET A 258 -21.07 0.51 0.56
C MET A 258 -20.39 -0.82 0.30
N GLU A 259 -20.57 -1.84 1.14
CA GLU A 259 -19.93 -3.15 0.96
C GLU A 259 -20.29 -3.76 -0.41
N LEU A 260 -19.27 -4.00 -1.24
CA LEU A 260 -19.41 -4.54 -2.59
C LEU A 260 -20.30 -3.72 -3.54
N ASP A 261 -20.51 -2.43 -3.27
CA ASP A 261 -21.35 -1.58 -4.12
C ASP A 261 -20.67 -1.29 -5.47
N PRO A 262 -21.26 -1.73 -6.60
CA PRO A 262 -20.68 -1.50 -7.92
C PRO A 262 -20.60 -0.01 -8.30
N ASN A 263 -21.33 0.90 -7.66
CA ASN A 263 -21.22 2.34 -7.95
C ASN A 263 -19.84 2.92 -7.58
N PHE A 264 -19.14 2.26 -6.66
CA PHE A 264 -17.80 2.63 -6.22
C PHE A 264 -16.70 1.89 -6.98
N ILE A 265 -17.04 1.02 -7.94
CA ILE A 265 -16.07 0.49 -8.89
C ILE A 265 -15.67 1.62 -9.84
N ASP A 266 -14.39 1.97 -9.82
CA ASP A 266 -13.82 2.92 -10.76
C ASP A 266 -13.41 2.19 -12.04
N THR A 267 -13.67 2.79 -13.20
CA THR A 267 -13.36 2.20 -14.50
C THR A 267 -12.68 3.22 -15.40
N ALA A 268 -11.58 2.82 -16.05
CA ALA A 268 -10.86 3.68 -16.99
C ALA A 268 -10.07 2.84 -17.99
N LYS A 269 -10.11 3.23 -19.28
CA LYS A 269 -9.39 2.56 -20.39
C LYS A 269 -9.57 1.03 -20.46
N GLY A 270 -10.73 0.52 -20.09
CA GLY A 270 -11.02 -0.92 -20.11
C GLY A 270 -10.50 -1.69 -18.90
N TYR A 271 -10.04 -1.00 -17.86
CA TYR A 271 -9.71 -1.55 -16.55
C TYR A 271 -10.74 -1.12 -15.51
N GLU A 272 -10.85 -1.92 -14.46
CA GLU A 272 -11.74 -1.71 -13.33
C GLU A 272 -11.04 -1.98 -12.00
N THR A 273 -11.47 -1.29 -10.94
CA THR A 273 -11.08 -1.63 -9.57
C THR A 273 -11.96 -2.74 -9.00
N PRO A 274 -11.52 -3.43 -7.92
CA PRO A 274 -12.46 -4.17 -7.10
C PRO A 274 -13.49 -3.22 -6.47
N ALA A 275 -14.62 -3.78 -6.07
CA ALA A 275 -15.62 -3.09 -5.26
C ALA A 275 -15.04 -2.74 -3.87
N PRO A 276 -15.53 -1.68 -3.21
CA PRO A 276 -15.07 -1.33 -1.86
C PRO A 276 -15.37 -2.41 -0.82
N THR A 277 -14.53 -2.46 0.21
CA THR A 277 -14.63 -3.43 1.29
C THR A 277 -14.50 -2.74 2.64
N CYS A 278 -15.43 -3.02 3.56
CA CYS A 278 -15.39 -2.60 4.94
C CYS A 278 -14.25 -3.34 5.65
N LEU A 279 -13.23 -2.59 6.07
CA LEU A 279 -12.11 -3.17 6.80
C LEU A 279 -12.36 -3.20 8.31
N LYS A 280 -13.22 -2.30 8.82
CA LYS A 280 -13.55 -2.24 10.23
C LYS A 280 -14.89 -1.54 10.48
N GLN A 281 -15.64 -2.06 11.43
CA GLN A 281 -16.80 -1.43 12.05
C GLN A 281 -16.77 -1.66 13.56
N SER A 282 -17.01 -0.63 14.36
CA SER A 282 -17.12 -0.74 15.82
C SER A 282 -17.80 0.47 16.44
N ASP A 283 -18.41 0.33 17.62
CA ASP A 283 -18.69 1.49 18.47
C ASP A 283 -17.48 1.85 19.35
N CYS A 284 -17.45 3.08 19.87
CA CYS A 284 -16.35 3.53 20.72
C CYS A 284 -16.62 3.30 22.21
N LYS A 285 -17.69 2.57 22.58
CA LYS A 285 -18.04 2.32 23.98
C LYS A 285 -17.17 1.19 24.53
N THR A 286 -16.27 1.53 25.45
CA THR A 286 -15.29 0.57 26.00
C THR A 286 -15.79 -0.23 27.20
N ASN A 287 -16.77 0.29 27.95
CA ASN A 287 -17.27 -0.33 29.18
C ASN A 287 -18.77 -0.59 29.12
N TYR A 288 -19.23 -1.65 29.77
CA TYR A 288 -20.67 -1.93 29.90
C TYR A 288 -21.39 -0.86 30.74
N SER A 289 -22.53 -0.41 30.25
CA SER A 289 -23.53 0.36 30.98
C SER A 289 -24.89 0.23 30.28
N VAL A 290 -25.98 0.61 30.97
CA VAL A 290 -27.35 0.65 30.40
C VAL A 290 -27.59 1.83 29.44
N GLN A 291 -26.60 2.65 29.16
CA GLN A 291 -26.67 3.74 28.18
C GLN A 291 -26.36 3.19 26.77
N THR A 292 -27.03 3.65 25.72
CA THR A 292 -26.59 3.34 24.35
C THR A 292 -25.20 3.93 24.06
N PRO A 293 -24.42 3.38 23.11
CA PRO A 293 -23.19 4.03 22.65
C PRO A 293 -23.45 5.47 22.20
N TYR A 294 -22.48 6.35 22.46
CA TYR A 294 -22.51 7.75 22.04
C TYR A 294 -22.11 7.88 20.57
N ASP A 295 -21.07 7.16 20.17
CA ASP A 295 -20.48 7.22 18.84
C ASP A 295 -20.00 5.84 18.36
N ALA A 296 -19.88 5.72 17.04
CA ALA A 296 -19.39 4.55 16.34
C ALA A 296 -18.65 4.96 15.07
N TYR A 297 -17.92 4.04 14.47
CA TYR A 297 -17.19 4.31 13.24
C TYR A 297 -17.06 3.07 12.35
N CYS A 298 -16.88 3.33 11.06
CA CYS A 298 -16.43 2.34 10.09
C CYS A 298 -15.50 2.95 9.06
N TYR A 299 -14.61 2.15 8.48
CA TYR A 299 -13.76 2.58 7.37
C TYR A 299 -13.56 1.48 6.33
N PHE A 300 -13.29 1.92 5.10
CA PHE A 300 -13.28 1.07 3.92
C PHE A 300 -11.94 1.13 3.20
N ASN A 301 -11.64 0.06 2.46
CA ASN A 301 -10.70 0.10 1.36
C ASN A 301 -11.47 0.51 0.10
N LEU A 302 -11.08 1.61 -0.54
CA LEU A 302 -11.63 2.05 -1.82
C LEU A 302 -10.49 2.29 -2.80
N MET A 303 -10.46 1.52 -3.88
CA MET A 303 -9.45 1.67 -4.93
C MET A 303 -9.90 2.66 -6.00
N THR A 304 -8.95 3.28 -6.68
CA THR A 304 -9.20 4.34 -7.67
C THR A 304 -8.36 4.14 -8.92
N LEU A 305 -8.89 4.50 -10.09
CA LEU A 305 -8.15 4.55 -11.37
C LEU A 305 -8.15 5.95 -11.97
N SER A 306 -9.26 6.67 -11.83
CA SER A 306 -9.51 7.97 -12.45
C SER A 306 -10.29 8.93 -11.55
N LYS A 307 -11.05 8.42 -10.59
CA LYS A 307 -11.80 9.24 -9.64
C LYS A 307 -10.85 9.99 -8.72
N THR A 308 -11.00 11.31 -8.68
CA THR A 308 -10.27 12.19 -7.78
C THR A 308 -10.89 12.20 -6.37
N PRO A 309 -10.13 12.58 -5.32
CA PRO A 309 -10.64 12.58 -3.94
C PRO A 309 -11.91 13.42 -3.72
N ASP A 310 -12.11 14.51 -4.45
CA ASP A 310 -13.31 15.36 -4.38
C ASP A 310 -14.56 14.68 -4.97
N VAL A 311 -14.41 13.95 -6.08
CA VAL A 311 -15.50 13.15 -6.66
C VAL A 311 -15.91 12.04 -5.69
N ILE A 312 -14.93 11.33 -5.14
CA ILE A 312 -15.15 10.28 -4.14
C ILE A 312 -15.85 10.85 -2.90
N MET A 313 -15.37 11.98 -2.37
CA MET A 313 -15.98 12.62 -1.20
C MET A 313 -17.46 12.95 -1.44
N LYS A 314 -17.81 13.44 -2.64
CA LYS A 314 -19.19 13.72 -3.00
C LYS A 314 -20.06 12.44 -3.01
N GLU A 315 -19.59 11.38 -3.65
CA GLU A 315 -20.30 10.09 -3.68
C GLU A 315 -20.52 9.52 -2.25
N LEU A 316 -19.53 9.69 -1.37
CA LEU A 316 -19.62 9.25 0.02
C LEU A 316 -20.60 10.08 0.86
N ILE A 317 -20.71 11.39 0.59
CA ILE A 317 -21.71 12.26 1.21
C ILE A 317 -23.12 11.80 0.81
N ASP A 318 -23.36 11.61 -0.49
CA ASP A 318 -24.66 11.16 -1.01
C ASP A 318 -25.07 9.81 -0.38
N LEU A 319 -24.12 8.86 -0.27
CA LEU A 319 -24.34 7.57 0.40
C LEU A 319 -24.66 7.74 1.90
N ALA A 320 -23.92 8.60 2.60
CA ALA A 320 -24.11 8.83 4.04
C ALA A 320 -25.47 9.48 4.33
N GLU A 321 -25.91 10.42 3.50
CA GLU A 321 -27.22 11.07 3.62
C GLU A 321 -28.36 10.06 3.41
N ASP A 322 -28.27 9.20 2.38
CA ASP A 322 -29.26 8.13 2.17
C ASP A 322 -29.27 7.11 3.32
N ALA A 323 -28.09 6.70 3.80
CA ALA A 323 -27.96 5.79 4.93
C ALA A 323 -28.62 6.36 6.19
N PHE A 324 -28.36 7.64 6.50
CA PHE A 324 -28.96 8.34 7.62
C PHE A 324 -30.49 8.39 7.47
N ALA A 325 -30.98 8.84 6.31
CA ALA A 325 -32.41 8.95 6.04
C ALA A 325 -33.13 7.60 6.19
N ALA A 326 -32.53 6.52 5.70
CA ALA A 326 -33.07 5.18 5.83
C ALA A 326 -33.14 4.70 7.28
N VAL A 327 -32.14 5.02 8.11
CA VAL A 327 -32.16 4.70 9.54
C VAL A 327 -33.30 5.45 10.25
N LEU A 328 -33.48 6.74 9.97
CA LEU A 328 -34.56 7.52 10.55
C LEU A 328 -35.94 6.97 10.14
N LYS A 329 -36.11 6.64 8.86
CA LYS A 329 -37.34 6.04 8.34
C LYS A 329 -37.65 4.71 9.04
N LYS A 330 -36.68 3.80 9.09
CA LYS A 330 -36.83 2.49 9.77
C LYS A 330 -37.14 2.64 11.25
N ARG A 331 -36.56 3.65 11.92
CA ARG A 331 -36.83 3.96 13.32
C ARG A 331 -38.28 4.40 13.53
N ILE A 332 -38.84 5.23 12.65
CA ILE A 332 -40.26 5.64 12.69
C ILE A 332 -41.17 4.43 12.44
N GLU A 333 -40.84 3.58 11.46
CA GLU A 333 -41.61 2.36 11.16
C GLU A 333 -41.64 1.40 12.38
N TYR A 334 -40.50 1.18 13.02
CA TYR A 334 -40.41 0.35 14.23
C TYR A 334 -41.13 0.96 15.43
N HIS A 335 -41.12 2.28 15.56
CA HIS A 335 -41.89 2.98 16.58
C HIS A 335 -43.40 2.79 16.38
N HIS A 336 -43.91 2.98 15.16
CA HIS A 336 -45.31 2.72 14.84
C HIS A 336 -45.72 1.27 15.11
N ALA A 337 -44.87 0.31 14.75
CA ALA A 337 -45.10 -1.11 15.05
C ALA A 337 -45.15 -1.39 16.57
N ALA A 338 -44.27 -0.74 17.35
CA ALA A 338 -44.26 -0.86 18.80
C ALA A 338 -45.50 -0.23 19.46
N LEU A 339 -45.93 0.95 19.01
CA LEU A 339 -47.18 1.59 19.46
C LEU A 339 -48.39 0.67 19.25
N LYS A 340 -48.49 0.07 18.05
CA LYS A 340 -49.57 -0.88 17.72
C LYS A 340 -49.54 -2.12 18.62
N LYS A 341 -48.35 -2.61 18.97
CA LYS A 341 -48.17 -3.81 19.80
C LYS A 341 -48.45 -3.56 21.28
N VAL A 342 -48.02 -2.41 21.82
CA VAL A 342 -48.11 -2.10 23.25
C VAL A 342 -49.46 -1.46 23.61
N GLY A 343 -50.10 -0.76 22.67
CA GLY A 343 -51.39 -0.11 22.90
C GLY A 343 -51.32 1.08 23.86
N LYS A 344 -50.13 1.67 24.04
CA LYS A 344 -49.88 2.86 24.87
C LYS A 344 -48.91 3.80 24.16
N HIS A 345 -48.91 5.07 24.56
CA HIS A 345 -47.97 6.05 24.05
C HIS A 345 -46.52 5.67 24.41
N ILE A 346 -45.64 5.74 23.41
CA ILE A 346 -44.19 5.58 23.53
C ILE A 346 -43.58 6.89 23.00
N PRO A 347 -42.89 7.68 23.81
CA PRO A 347 -42.26 8.90 23.32
C PRO A 347 -41.16 8.61 22.28
N ILE A 348 -40.95 9.54 21.35
CA ILE A 348 -39.92 9.47 20.33
C ILE A 348 -39.39 10.88 20.05
N ASN A 349 -38.07 11.00 19.92
CA ASN A 349 -37.44 12.22 19.41
C ASN A 349 -37.26 12.14 17.90
N GLU A 350 -37.36 13.26 17.21
CA GLU A 350 -37.06 13.38 15.78
C GLU A 350 -35.70 14.06 15.58
N TYR A 351 -34.99 13.65 14.54
CA TYR A 351 -33.66 14.16 14.20
C TYR A 351 -33.61 14.48 12.71
N PRO A 352 -32.99 15.59 12.30
CA PRO A 352 -32.72 15.83 10.89
C PRO A 352 -31.61 14.89 10.39
N VAL A 353 -31.58 14.66 9.07
CA VAL A 353 -30.38 14.11 8.41
C VAL A 353 -29.27 15.15 8.55
N ASN A 354 -28.10 14.70 9.01
CA ASN A 354 -26.97 15.59 9.26
C ASN A 354 -25.68 14.86 8.91
N VAL A 355 -25.03 15.32 7.85
CA VAL A 355 -23.77 14.78 7.33
C VAL A 355 -22.84 15.96 7.08
N MET A 356 -21.58 15.83 7.50
CA MET A 356 -20.56 16.82 7.19
C MET A 356 -19.20 16.16 6.95
N THR A 357 -18.31 16.85 6.26
CA THR A 357 -16.91 16.43 6.16
C THR A 357 -16.09 16.94 7.33
N TYR A 358 -14.93 16.35 7.57
CA TYR A 358 -13.98 16.84 8.57
C TYR A 358 -13.54 18.28 8.29
N GLN A 359 -13.37 18.64 7.02
CA GLN A 359 -13.11 20.04 6.64
C GLN A 359 -14.23 20.98 7.13
N GLN A 360 -15.49 20.61 6.90
CA GLN A 360 -16.64 21.42 7.32
C GLN A 360 -16.74 21.50 8.85
N LEU A 361 -16.50 20.39 9.56
CA LEU A 361 -16.41 20.35 11.01
C LEU A 361 -15.34 21.32 11.52
N TYR A 362 -14.11 21.21 10.99
CA TYR A 362 -12.99 22.04 11.40
C TYR A 362 -13.27 23.52 11.17
N GLN A 363 -13.78 23.89 9.98
CA GLN A 363 -14.16 25.26 9.64
C GLN A 363 -15.26 25.79 10.57
N ARG A 364 -16.25 24.95 10.93
CA ARG A 364 -17.32 25.35 11.83
C ARG A 364 -16.81 25.60 13.25
N CYS A 365 -15.96 24.72 13.78
CA CYS A 365 -15.36 24.88 15.10
C CYS A 365 -14.41 26.09 15.14
N GLU A 366 -13.64 26.34 14.09
CA GLU A 366 -12.81 27.54 13.96
C GLU A 366 -13.66 28.82 13.93
N GLN A 367 -14.80 28.83 13.24
CA GLN A 367 -15.71 29.99 13.25
C GLN A 367 -16.32 30.24 14.65
N LEU A 368 -16.59 29.19 15.42
CA LEU A 368 -17.20 29.30 16.75
C LEU A 368 -16.18 29.72 17.83
N HIS A 369 -14.97 29.17 17.78
CA HIS A 369 -13.99 29.27 18.88
C HIS A 369 -12.68 29.97 18.50
N GLY A 370 -12.51 30.33 17.23
CA GLY A 370 -11.36 31.05 16.71
C GLY A 370 -10.03 30.33 16.94
N GLN A 371 -8.99 31.11 17.21
CA GLN A 371 -7.62 30.62 17.39
C GLN A 371 -7.46 29.61 18.54
N THR A 372 -8.33 29.67 19.55
CA THR A 372 -8.31 28.72 20.67
C THR A 372 -8.49 27.28 20.19
N PHE A 373 -9.46 27.04 19.30
CA PHE A 373 -9.70 25.72 18.70
C PHE A 373 -8.52 25.29 17.83
N VAL A 374 -8.03 26.17 16.95
CA VAL A 374 -6.92 25.86 16.04
C VAL A 374 -5.67 25.45 16.84
N THR A 375 -5.29 26.23 17.86
CA THR A 375 -4.13 25.93 18.71
C THR A 375 -4.34 24.65 19.52
N HIS A 376 -5.55 24.41 20.01
CA HIS A 376 -5.90 23.16 20.69
C HIS A 376 -5.71 21.94 19.79
N MET A 377 -6.31 21.94 18.60
CA MET A 377 -6.23 20.82 17.67
C MET A 377 -4.79 20.55 17.23
N GLN A 378 -4.01 21.58 16.91
CA GLN A 378 -2.59 21.41 16.57
C GLN A 378 -1.79 20.81 17.73
N THR A 379 -2.09 21.21 18.97
CA THR A 379 -1.43 20.66 20.16
C THR A 379 -1.84 19.22 20.40
N PHE A 380 -3.14 18.92 20.32
CA PHE A 380 -3.70 17.59 20.47
C PHE A 380 -3.08 16.61 19.48
N ILE A 381 -3.08 16.95 18.18
CA ILE A 381 -2.52 16.08 17.14
C ILE A 381 -1.03 15.80 17.43
N LYS A 382 -0.22 16.83 17.73
CA LYS A 382 1.21 16.67 18.05
C LYS A 382 1.47 15.81 19.29
N GLN A 383 0.56 15.78 20.25
CA GLN A 383 0.69 15.02 21.49
C GLN A 383 0.14 13.59 21.40
N LEU A 384 -0.52 13.23 20.29
CA LEU A 384 -0.93 11.84 20.06
C LEU A 384 0.29 10.93 20.13
N LYS A 385 0.18 9.87 20.94
CA LYS A 385 1.17 8.80 20.96
C LYS A 385 1.11 8.06 19.64
N ASN A 386 2.27 7.61 19.15
CA ASN A 386 2.33 6.73 18.00
C ASN A 386 1.50 5.46 18.29
N ASP A 387 0.44 5.28 17.51
CA ASP A 387 -0.47 4.13 17.49
C ASP A 387 -0.88 3.95 16.02
N ASP A 388 -1.81 3.04 15.77
CA ASP A 388 -2.46 2.86 14.48
C ASP A 388 -3.03 4.20 13.94
N LEU A 389 -2.61 4.57 12.73
CA LEU A 389 -2.99 5.84 12.08
C LEU A 389 -4.51 6.00 11.88
N ARG A 390 -5.27 4.90 11.80
CA ARG A 390 -6.75 4.94 11.69
C ARG A 390 -7.38 5.31 13.02
N LYS A 391 -6.87 4.77 14.13
CA LYS A 391 -7.32 5.17 15.48
C LYS A 391 -6.95 6.61 15.78
N MET A 392 -5.75 7.04 15.39
CA MET A 392 -5.32 8.43 15.55
C MET A 392 -6.23 9.37 14.74
N SER A 393 -6.54 9.03 13.48
CA SER A 393 -7.48 9.82 12.66
C SER A 393 -8.86 9.93 13.32
N LEU A 394 -9.40 8.81 13.82
CA LEU A 394 -10.66 8.80 14.58
C LEU A 394 -10.60 9.71 15.81
N ALA A 395 -9.53 9.63 16.60
CA ALA A 395 -9.36 10.45 17.79
C ALA A 395 -9.34 11.96 17.48
N VAL A 396 -8.72 12.37 16.37
CA VAL A 396 -8.72 13.78 15.93
C VAL A 396 -10.11 14.24 15.51
N VAL A 397 -10.86 13.41 14.79
CA VAL A 397 -12.26 13.72 14.42
C VAL A 397 -13.14 13.83 15.66
N GLN A 398 -12.99 12.90 16.61
CA GLN A 398 -13.69 12.91 17.91
C GLN A 398 -13.38 14.18 18.69
N GLU A 399 -12.09 14.54 18.80
CA GLU A 399 -11.65 15.73 19.52
C GLU A 399 -12.23 17.00 18.90
N ALA A 400 -12.15 17.14 17.57
CA ALA A 400 -12.72 18.28 16.86
C ALA A 400 -14.24 18.39 17.07
N HIS A 401 -14.94 17.26 17.10
CA HIS A 401 -16.38 17.19 17.35
C HIS A 401 -16.75 17.66 18.78
N THR A 402 -15.85 17.56 19.77
CA THR A 402 -16.14 18.06 21.13
C THR A 402 -16.41 19.57 21.20
N PHE A 403 -15.91 20.32 20.23
CA PHE A 403 -16.08 21.76 20.08
C PHE A 403 -17.39 22.16 19.36
N LEU A 404 -18.18 21.21 18.86
CA LEU A 404 -19.52 21.53 18.39
C LEU A 404 -20.51 21.67 19.56
N ASP A 405 -21.24 22.77 19.56
CA ASP A 405 -22.33 23.01 20.51
C ASP A 405 -23.56 22.16 20.18
N ASP A 406 -23.79 21.88 18.90
CA ASP A 406 -24.89 21.03 18.45
C ASP A 406 -24.60 19.57 18.82
N ARG A 407 -25.55 18.96 19.54
CA ARG A 407 -25.51 17.56 19.99
C ARG A 407 -26.59 16.72 19.32
N ASN A 408 -27.07 17.14 18.15
CA ASN A 408 -27.86 16.31 17.27
C ASN A 408 -26.98 15.19 16.69
N PRO A 409 -27.58 14.03 16.37
CA PRO A 409 -26.85 12.99 15.67
C PRO A 409 -26.27 13.48 14.35
N ILE A 410 -25.07 13.00 14.01
CA ILE A 410 -24.32 13.45 12.83
C ILE A 410 -23.42 12.35 12.30
N ILE A 411 -23.21 12.32 10.99
CA ILE A 411 -22.14 11.52 10.36
C ILE A 411 -21.04 12.48 9.88
N ILE A 412 -19.82 12.28 10.36
CA ILE A 412 -18.64 13.04 9.96
C ILE A 412 -17.76 12.16 9.07
N LEU A 413 -17.57 12.60 7.83
CA LEU A 413 -16.74 11.95 6.82
C LEU A 413 -15.32 12.49 6.85
N SER A 414 -14.34 11.60 6.79
CA SER A 414 -12.93 11.93 6.64
C SER A 414 -12.21 10.86 5.84
N PHE A 415 -10.96 11.10 5.51
CA PHE A 415 -10.05 10.07 5.03
C PHE A 415 -9.05 9.69 6.13
N THR A 416 -8.58 8.46 6.09
CA THR A 416 -7.56 7.95 7.01
C THR A 416 -6.40 7.32 6.24
N PRO A 417 -5.16 7.32 6.78
CA PRO A 417 -4.03 6.70 6.10
C PRO A 417 -4.18 5.17 5.97
N PRO A 418 -3.52 4.53 4.99
CA PRO A 418 -2.71 5.17 3.93
C PRO A 418 -3.52 5.63 2.71
N TYR A 419 -2.98 6.62 2.01
CA TYR A 419 -3.38 7.07 0.67
C TYR A 419 -2.30 6.66 -0.35
N TYR A 420 -2.74 6.02 -1.43
CA TYR A 420 -1.92 5.71 -2.60
C TYR A 420 -2.53 6.45 -3.79
N PRO A 421 -1.83 7.40 -4.42
CA PRO A 421 -2.36 7.99 -5.64
C PRO A 421 -2.34 6.96 -6.77
N HIS A 422 -3.36 6.97 -7.63
CA HIS A 422 -3.27 6.21 -8.88
C HIS A 422 -2.24 6.86 -9.79
N SER A 423 -1.44 6.06 -10.49
CA SER A 423 -0.38 6.58 -11.35
C SER A 423 -0.90 7.18 -12.66
N GLY A 424 -2.17 6.92 -13.01
CA GLY A 424 -2.71 7.15 -14.34
C GLY A 424 -2.08 6.23 -15.39
N PHE A 425 -2.47 6.43 -16.66
CA PHE A 425 -2.11 5.55 -17.77
C PHE A 425 -0.99 6.10 -18.63
N LEU A 426 -0.02 5.25 -18.99
CA LEU A 426 1.01 5.61 -19.96
C LEU A 426 0.45 5.84 -21.36
N HIS A 427 1.06 6.79 -22.06
CA HIS A 427 0.83 7.00 -23.48
C HIS A 427 1.28 5.77 -24.30
N GLU A 428 0.69 5.58 -25.48
CA GLU A 428 1.02 4.46 -26.37
C GLU A 428 2.46 4.55 -26.92
N ASP A 429 2.99 5.76 -27.06
CA ASP A 429 4.33 6.00 -27.59
C ASP A 429 5.43 6.11 -26.52
N ALA A 430 5.06 5.93 -25.24
CA ALA A 430 5.99 5.97 -24.11
C ALA A 430 7.15 4.98 -24.29
N VAL A 431 8.37 5.41 -23.97
CA VAL A 431 9.59 4.60 -24.06
C VAL A 431 9.45 3.29 -23.30
N LEU A 432 8.97 3.37 -22.06
CA LEU A 432 8.78 2.21 -21.21
C LEU A 432 7.84 1.17 -21.83
N ARG A 433 6.72 1.61 -22.43
CA ARG A 433 5.78 0.70 -23.10
C ARG A 433 6.47 -0.02 -24.27
N LYS A 434 7.21 0.72 -25.11
CA LYS A 434 7.96 0.14 -26.23
C LYS A 434 9.04 -0.85 -25.76
N ALA A 435 9.68 -0.59 -24.63
CA ALA A 435 10.62 -1.52 -24.01
C ALA A 435 9.90 -2.80 -23.54
N CYS A 436 8.73 -2.67 -22.92
CA CYS A 436 7.89 -3.81 -22.53
C CYS A 436 7.44 -4.63 -23.77
N GLU A 437 7.06 -3.99 -24.87
CA GLU A 437 6.70 -4.68 -26.14
C GLU A 437 7.88 -5.45 -26.75
N ARG A 438 9.12 -5.01 -26.52
CA ARG A 438 10.31 -5.78 -26.88
C ARG A 438 10.47 -7.00 -25.96
N ILE A 439 10.24 -6.84 -24.66
CA ILE A 439 10.27 -7.96 -23.70
C ILE A 439 9.20 -9.00 -24.00
N VAL A 440 7.99 -8.60 -24.42
CA VAL A 440 6.96 -9.55 -24.88
C VAL A 440 7.50 -10.42 -26.02
N ARG A 441 8.10 -9.81 -27.05
CA ARG A 441 8.70 -10.53 -28.19
C ARG A 441 9.88 -11.42 -27.78
N ASP A 442 10.72 -10.94 -26.87
CA ASP A 442 11.83 -11.74 -26.33
C ASP A 442 11.34 -12.94 -25.51
N GLY A 443 10.25 -12.77 -24.77
CA GLY A 443 9.58 -13.83 -24.03
C GLY A 443 9.05 -14.92 -24.97
N GLU A 444 8.35 -14.54 -26.04
CA GLU A 444 7.83 -15.49 -27.04
C GLU A 444 8.95 -16.36 -27.63
N ALA A 445 10.13 -15.77 -27.87
CA ALA A 445 11.29 -16.47 -28.40
C ALA A 445 11.85 -17.55 -27.44
N ILE A 446 11.58 -17.42 -26.14
CA ILE A 446 11.97 -18.40 -25.10
C ILE A 446 10.77 -19.16 -24.51
N GLN A 447 9.64 -19.17 -25.23
CA GLN A 447 8.40 -19.85 -24.85
C GLN A 447 7.76 -19.30 -23.56
N GLU A 448 7.96 -18.02 -23.27
CA GLU A 448 7.34 -17.30 -22.15
C GLU A 448 6.34 -16.26 -22.66
N THR A 449 5.08 -16.38 -22.26
CA THR A 449 4.04 -15.41 -22.64
C THR A 449 3.99 -14.26 -21.63
N TYR A 450 4.06 -13.03 -22.12
CA TYR A 450 3.84 -11.82 -21.31
C TYR A 450 2.69 -10.97 -21.84
N HIS A 451 1.99 -10.33 -20.91
CA HIS A 451 0.96 -9.34 -21.19
C HIS A 451 1.35 -8.02 -20.56
N ILE A 452 1.21 -6.92 -21.31
CA ILE A 452 1.36 -5.58 -20.77
C ILE A 452 0.01 -5.17 -20.19
N ASN A 453 0.01 -4.80 -18.92
CA ASN A 453 -1.18 -4.39 -18.20
C ASN A 453 -0.98 -2.95 -17.72
N ASP A 454 -1.92 -2.07 -18.07
CA ASP A 454 -1.81 -0.65 -17.73
C ASP A 454 -2.26 -0.34 -16.30
N CYS A 455 -2.75 -1.34 -15.56
CA CYS A 455 -3.16 -1.16 -14.18
C CYS A 455 -2.92 -2.39 -13.29
N PHE A 456 -2.03 -2.22 -12.30
CA PHE A 456 -1.91 -3.11 -11.17
C PHE A 456 -2.96 -2.77 -10.10
N ASN A 457 -3.86 -3.72 -9.82
CA ASN A 457 -4.91 -3.57 -8.80
C ASN A 457 -4.46 -3.99 -7.38
N GLY A 458 -3.15 -4.02 -7.12
CA GLY A 458 -2.58 -4.26 -5.79
C GLY A 458 -2.09 -2.98 -5.12
N LEU A 459 -1.76 -3.07 -3.84
CA LEU A 459 -1.00 -2.04 -3.14
C LEU A 459 0.47 -2.21 -3.49
N THR A 460 1.15 -1.10 -3.70
CA THR A 460 2.51 -1.10 -4.18
C THR A 460 3.13 0.29 -4.04
N ASP A 461 4.42 0.31 -3.72
CA ASP A 461 5.23 1.52 -3.77
C ASP A 461 5.32 2.16 -5.17
N MET A 462 4.92 1.45 -6.23
CA MET A 462 4.79 2.01 -7.59
C MET A 462 3.91 3.26 -7.63
N SER A 463 2.88 3.34 -6.79
CA SER A 463 2.01 4.51 -6.68
C SER A 463 2.76 5.79 -6.29
N TYR A 464 3.94 5.70 -5.67
CA TYR A 464 4.73 6.85 -5.24
C TYR A 464 5.82 7.28 -6.24
N LEU A 465 5.95 6.60 -7.39
CA LEU A 465 6.92 6.94 -8.42
C LEU A 465 6.39 7.97 -9.43
N SER A 466 5.08 7.96 -9.70
CA SER A 466 4.47 8.78 -10.75
C SER A 466 3.12 9.33 -10.35
N LEU A 467 2.86 10.57 -10.78
CA LEU A 467 1.57 11.23 -10.62
C LEU A 467 1.23 11.95 -11.94
N ARG A 468 0.82 11.18 -12.94
CA ARG A 468 0.58 11.66 -14.31
C ARG A 468 -0.67 12.54 -14.40
N GLU A 469 -1.66 12.27 -13.55
CA GLU A 469 -2.94 12.95 -13.54
C GLU A 469 -3.03 13.95 -12.37
N PRO A 470 -3.81 15.05 -12.53
CA PRO A 470 -3.99 16.02 -11.47
C PRO A 470 -4.77 15.40 -10.29
N VAL A 471 -4.32 15.72 -9.08
CA VAL A 471 -5.03 15.39 -7.84
C VAL A 471 -5.43 16.70 -7.17
N ASP A 472 -6.69 16.80 -6.74
CA ASP A 472 -7.13 17.88 -5.86
C ASP A 472 -6.52 17.69 -4.46
N ILE A 473 -5.31 18.25 -4.29
CA ILE A 473 -4.54 18.20 -3.04
C ILE A 473 -5.33 18.88 -1.91
N ASP A 474 -6.05 19.96 -2.20
CA ASP A 474 -6.77 20.72 -1.18
C ASP A 474 -7.93 19.91 -0.61
N SER A 475 -8.74 19.28 -1.47
CA SER A 475 -9.85 18.41 -1.05
C SER A 475 -9.36 17.20 -0.25
N LEU A 476 -8.25 16.59 -0.69
CA LEU A 476 -7.63 15.46 0.01
C LEU A 476 -7.12 15.86 1.40
N THR A 477 -6.26 16.88 1.47
CA THR A 477 -5.54 17.23 2.70
C THR A 477 -6.44 17.83 3.76
N LYS A 478 -7.44 18.63 3.38
CA LYS A 478 -8.40 19.22 4.34
C LYS A 478 -9.35 18.20 4.96
N ASN A 479 -9.49 17.01 4.36
CA ASN A 479 -10.30 15.91 4.90
C ASN A 479 -9.46 14.77 5.49
N PHE A 480 -8.14 14.93 5.57
CA PHE A 480 -7.21 14.01 6.22
C PHE A 480 -6.77 14.57 7.58
N PRO A 481 -7.29 14.07 8.73
CA PRO A 481 -7.05 14.70 10.02
C PRO A 481 -5.58 14.73 10.48
N LEU A 482 -4.76 13.79 10.00
CA LEU A 482 -3.35 13.65 10.39
C LEU A 482 -2.36 14.33 9.42
N TRP A 483 -2.86 14.96 8.34
CA TRP A 483 -2.00 15.45 7.26
C TRP A 483 -0.99 16.49 7.75
N GLY A 484 0.27 16.31 7.36
CA GLY A 484 1.37 17.25 7.64
C GLY A 484 1.88 17.25 9.08
N ILE A 485 1.38 16.34 9.94
CA ILE A 485 1.91 16.15 11.30
C ILE A 485 2.36 14.70 11.49
N HIS A 486 1.43 13.74 11.40
CA HIS A 486 1.72 12.31 11.60
C HIS A 486 1.70 11.50 10.30
N TYR A 487 1.16 12.08 9.23
CA TYR A 487 1.10 11.44 7.92
C TYR A 487 1.21 12.48 6.82
N GLU A 488 1.99 12.20 5.79
CA GLU A 488 2.09 13.05 4.60
C GLU A 488 2.51 12.19 3.41
N VAL A 489 1.85 12.38 2.27
CA VAL A 489 2.35 11.90 0.97
C VAL A 489 2.95 13.09 0.22
N PRO A 490 4.22 13.04 -0.22
CA PRO A 490 4.88 14.17 -0.83
C PRO A 490 4.45 14.36 -2.30
N LEU A 491 3.16 14.59 -2.55
CA LEU A 491 2.52 14.59 -3.89
C LEU A 491 3.22 15.50 -4.90
N GLN A 492 3.67 16.69 -4.49
CA GLN A 492 4.41 17.57 -5.39
C GLN A 492 5.76 16.97 -5.78
N LYS A 493 6.46 16.30 -4.87
CA LYS A 493 7.75 15.67 -5.16
C LYS A 493 7.57 14.43 -6.05
N ILE A 494 6.49 13.67 -5.85
CA ILE A 494 6.12 12.55 -6.73
C ILE A 494 5.86 13.08 -8.15
N ARG A 495 5.14 14.21 -8.27
CA ARG A 495 4.91 14.89 -9.55
C ARG A 495 6.20 15.43 -10.18
N ASP A 496 7.13 15.95 -9.38
CA ASP A 496 8.41 16.45 -9.87
C ASP A 496 9.33 15.31 -10.33
N LEU A 497 9.24 14.12 -9.71
CA LEU A 497 9.93 12.90 -10.15
C LEU A 497 9.32 12.35 -11.45
N ASN A 498 8.01 12.09 -11.41
CA ASN A 498 7.22 11.52 -12.51
C ASN A 498 7.94 10.40 -13.28
N ILE A 499 8.39 9.38 -12.55
CA ILE A 499 9.18 8.27 -13.10
C ILE A 499 8.23 7.24 -13.70
N ASP A 500 8.42 6.89 -14.97
CA ASP A 500 7.68 5.80 -15.58
C ASP A 500 8.21 4.46 -15.06
N PHE A 501 7.31 3.58 -14.63
CA PHE A 501 7.68 2.33 -13.97
C PHE A 501 7.03 1.12 -14.61
N VAL A 502 7.73 -0.01 -14.54
CA VAL A 502 7.20 -1.34 -14.88
C VAL A 502 7.45 -2.30 -13.72
N ASN A 503 6.43 -3.07 -13.35
CA ASN A 503 6.62 -4.24 -12.50
C ASN A 503 7.16 -5.42 -13.33
N PHE A 504 8.28 -5.99 -12.91
CA PHE A 504 8.90 -7.18 -13.49
C PHE A 504 9.64 -7.99 -12.41
N GLY A 505 9.05 -9.07 -11.92
CA GLY A 505 9.66 -9.91 -10.89
C GLY A 505 9.62 -11.42 -11.17
N PRO A 506 9.73 -12.25 -10.13
CA PRO A 506 9.80 -13.70 -10.28
C PRO A 506 8.42 -14.28 -10.63
N LEU A 507 8.43 -15.54 -11.05
CA LEU A 507 7.22 -16.36 -11.05
C LEU A 507 7.15 -17.08 -9.71
N GLY A 508 6.13 -16.75 -8.92
CA GLY A 508 5.90 -17.41 -7.65
C GLY A 508 4.42 -17.59 -7.35
N LYS A 509 4.16 -18.29 -6.27
CA LYS A 509 2.82 -18.62 -5.79
C LYS A 509 2.73 -18.30 -4.32
N ASP A 510 1.51 -17.99 -3.88
CA ASP A 510 1.16 -17.81 -2.48
C ASP A 510 2.01 -16.79 -1.70
N PRO A 511 2.27 -15.57 -2.24
CA PRO A 511 2.83 -14.51 -1.42
C PRO A 511 1.97 -14.31 -0.17
N HIS A 512 2.62 -13.91 0.93
CA HIS A 512 1.99 -13.75 2.24
C HIS A 512 1.45 -15.03 2.91
N LYS A 513 1.61 -16.23 2.34
CA LYS A 513 1.19 -17.49 2.97
C LYS A 513 2.36 -18.38 3.38
N TYR A 514 2.07 -19.41 4.18
CA TYR A 514 3.05 -20.43 4.56
C TYR A 514 3.50 -21.34 3.40
N THR A 515 2.81 -21.29 2.26
CA THR A 515 3.16 -22.00 1.02
C THR A 515 3.87 -21.11 -0.01
N GLU A 516 4.31 -19.92 0.40
CA GLU A 516 5.07 -19.01 -0.48
C GLU A 516 6.26 -19.71 -1.13
N ARG A 517 6.37 -19.57 -2.46
CA ARG A 517 7.40 -20.22 -3.27
C ARG A 517 7.64 -19.54 -4.60
N ILE A 518 8.82 -19.74 -5.17
CA ILE A 518 9.18 -19.31 -6.54
C ILE A 518 9.52 -20.50 -7.43
N ASP A 519 9.20 -20.40 -8.72
CA ASP A 519 9.64 -21.34 -9.76
C ASP A 519 11.12 -21.05 -10.11
N LEU A 520 12.00 -22.02 -9.88
CA LEU A 520 13.43 -21.86 -10.06
C LEU A 520 13.85 -21.84 -11.53
N GLU A 521 13.17 -22.55 -12.42
CA GLU A 521 13.51 -22.58 -13.85
C GLU A 521 13.32 -21.18 -14.45
N TYR A 522 12.15 -20.60 -14.25
CA TYR A 522 11.88 -19.25 -14.72
C TYR A 522 12.71 -18.22 -13.95
N SER A 523 12.65 -18.24 -12.61
CA SER A 523 13.20 -17.16 -11.79
C SER A 523 14.73 -17.18 -11.73
N MET A 524 15.41 -18.31 -11.96
CA MET A 524 16.89 -18.34 -11.97
C MET A 524 17.47 -18.32 -13.37
N GLU A 525 16.73 -18.75 -14.40
CA GLU A 525 17.29 -18.89 -15.75
C GLU A 525 16.73 -17.87 -16.76
N LYS A 526 15.43 -17.59 -16.72
CA LYS A 526 14.75 -16.78 -17.75
C LYS A 526 14.56 -15.33 -17.32
N ALA A 527 14.01 -15.10 -16.13
CA ALA A 527 13.69 -13.76 -15.62
C ALA A 527 14.93 -12.85 -15.52
N PRO A 528 16.10 -13.29 -15.01
CA PRO A 528 17.27 -12.41 -14.92
C PRO A 528 17.76 -11.92 -16.29
N VAL A 529 17.69 -12.79 -17.31
CA VAL A 529 18.10 -12.43 -18.68
C VAL A 529 17.17 -11.37 -19.27
N LEU A 530 15.86 -11.51 -19.05
CA LEU A 530 14.87 -10.54 -19.50
C LEU A 530 14.95 -9.22 -18.73
N LEU A 531 15.19 -9.27 -17.42
CA LEU A 531 15.45 -8.08 -16.60
C LEU A 531 16.64 -7.27 -17.15
N LEU A 532 17.76 -7.94 -17.42
CA LEU A 532 18.93 -7.27 -18.00
C LEU A 532 18.63 -6.66 -19.38
N LYS A 533 17.86 -7.35 -20.24
CA LYS A 533 17.42 -6.80 -21.52
C LYS A 533 16.53 -5.57 -21.34
N LEU A 534 15.61 -5.60 -20.37
CA LEU A 534 14.72 -4.49 -20.08
C LEU A 534 15.51 -3.24 -19.65
N VAL A 535 16.49 -3.41 -18.76
CA VAL A 535 17.40 -2.32 -18.36
C VAL A 535 18.13 -1.74 -19.58
N ARG A 536 18.64 -2.60 -20.48
CA ARG A 536 19.31 -2.14 -21.72
C ARG A 536 18.35 -1.37 -22.63
N TYR A 537 17.14 -1.89 -22.87
CA TYR A 537 16.15 -1.25 -23.74
C TYR A 537 15.73 0.13 -23.22
N LEU A 538 15.66 0.31 -21.91
CA LEU A 538 15.39 1.61 -21.28
C LEU A 538 16.61 2.54 -21.29
N SER A 539 17.82 2.01 -21.47
CA SER A 539 19.04 2.80 -21.54
C SER A 539 19.27 3.42 -22.94
N GLU A 540 18.79 2.75 -23.98
CA GLU A 540 18.93 3.15 -25.40
C GLU A 540 18.21 4.47 -25.74
N SER A 541 17.12 4.79 -25.03
CA SER A 541 16.13 5.83 -25.39
C SER A 541 16.53 7.25 -25.05
#